data_AF-A0A6B2SSB7-F1
#
_entry.id   AF-A0A6B2SSB7-F1
#
_cell.length_a   1.000
_cell.length_b   1.000
_cell.length_c   1.000
_cell.angle_alpha   90.00
_cell.angle_beta   90.00
_cell.angle_gamma   90.00
#
_symmetry.space_group_name_H-M   'P 1'
#
loop_
_entity.id
_entity.type
_entity.pdbx_description
1 polymer ?
#
loop_
_entity_poly.entity_id
_entity_poly.type
_entity_poly.pdbx_seq_one_letter_code
_entity_poly.pdbx_strand_id
1 'polypeptide(L)' 'AYRSGVAWFPHSRSTALAVGPTGTDVTTDGGRSWRTVDTGSYDTVDCTPDRGCWAAGEKGRIARLEGRP' A
#
# COMPACT_ATOMS: atom_id res chain seq x y z
N ALA A 1 -12.46 -6.63 1.56
CA ALA A 1 -13.04 -5.27 1.54
C ALA A 1 -12.64 -4.58 0.24
N TYR A 2 -13.32 -3.51 -0.17
CA TYR A 2 -12.94 -2.73 -1.36
C TYR A 2 -11.60 -2.01 -1.14
N ARG A 3 -10.80 -1.91 -2.22
CA ARG A 3 -9.51 -1.20 -2.29
C ARG A 3 -9.52 -0.31 -3.52
N SER A 4 -9.21 0.98 -3.36
CA SER A 4 -9.25 2.00 -4.40
C SER A 4 -8.00 2.06 -5.25
N GLY A 5 -6.85 1.61 -4.73
CA GLY A 5 -5.58 1.62 -5.44
C GLY A 5 -4.65 0.49 -5.02
N VAL A 6 -3.75 0.10 -5.93
CA VAL A 6 -2.71 -0.90 -5.69
C VAL A 6 -1.41 -0.46 -6.35
N ALA A 7 -0.30 -0.59 -5.63
CA ALA A 7 1.04 -0.31 -6.15
C ALA A 7 1.99 -1.49 -5.85
N TRP A 8 2.70 -1.94 -6.88
CA TRP A 8 3.74 -2.96 -6.73
C TRP A 8 5.01 -2.33 -6.18
N PHE A 9 5.68 -3.05 -5.29
CA PHE A 9 7.00 -2.64 -4.83
C PHE A 9 8.00 -2.67 -5.98
N PRO A 10 8.84 -1.64 -6.14
CA PRO A 10 9.86 -1.63 -7.16
C PRO A 10 10.82 -2.81 -6.94
N HIS A 11 11.18 -3.48 -8.03
CA HIS A 11 12.06 -4.66 -8.04
C HIS A 11 11.50 -5.91 -7.33
N SER A 12 10.24 -5.90 -6.89
CA SER A 12 9.55 -7.11 -6.44
C SER A 12 8.48 -7.52 -7.45
N ARG A 13 8.36 -8.83 -7.69
CA ARG A 13 7.27 -9.41 -8.49
C ARG A 13 6.15 -10.00 -7.63
N SER A 14 6.30 -9.98 -6.31
CA SER A 14 5.38 -10.65 -5.38
C SER A 14 4.82 -9.72 -4.30
N THR A 15 5.42 -8.55 -4.13
CA THR A 15 5.05 -7.59 -3.08
C THR A 15 4.29 -6.40 -3.64
N ALA A 16 3.11 -6.12 -3.09
CA ALA A 16 2.31 -4.94 -3.42
C ALA A 16 1.53 -4.46 -2.19
N LEU A 17 1.19 -3.17 -2.19
CA LEU A 17 0.27 -2.55 -1.26
C LEU A 17 -1.05 -2.27 -1.96
N ALA A 18 -2.16 -2.62 -1.32
CA ALA A 18 -3.51 -2.21 -1.74
C ALA A 18 -4.12 -1.34 -0.66
N VAL A 19 -4.64 -0.17 -1.04
CA VAL A 19 -5.21 0.81 -0.11
C VAL A 19 -6.69 1.03 -0.36
N GLY A 20 -7.42 1.47 0.65
CA GLY A 20 -8.79 1.93 0.50
C GLY A 20 -9.36 2.55 1.77
N PRO A 21 -10.67 2.87 1.78
CA PRO A 21 -11.31 3.56 2.90
C PRO A 21 -11.25 2.82 4.24
N THR A 22 -11.00 1.51 4.21
CA THR A 22 -11.00 0.64 5.40
C THR A 22 -9.61 0.10 5.76
N GLY A 23 -8.54 0.61 5.15
CA GLY A 23 -7.17 0.19 5.48
C GLY A 23 -6.27 -0.07 4.28
N THR A 24 -5.08 -0.55 4.63
CA THR A 24 -4.03 -0.99 3.72
C THR A 24 -3.72 -2.45 3.96
N ASP A 25 -3.69 -3.23 2.87
CA ASP A 25 -3.26 -4.62 2.88
C ASP A 25 -1.96 -4.79 2.09
N VAL A 26 -1.14 -5.75 2.50
CA VAL A 26 0.08 -6.17 1.81
C VAL A 26 -0.07 -7.59 1.29
N THR A 27 0.37 -7.83 0.06
CA THR A 27 0.69 -9.16 -0.45
C THR A 27 2.21 -9.34 -0.47
N THR A 28 2.69 -10.56 -0.24
CA THR A 28 4.08 -10.95 -0.49
C THR A 28 4.19 -12.17 -1.41
N ASP A 29 3.05 -12.67 -1.93
CA ASP A 29 2.95 -13.89 -2.72
C ASP A 29 2.31 -13.66 -4.10
N GLY A 30 2.44 -12.44 -4.64
CA GLY A 30 1.92 -12.09 -5.97
C GLY A 30 0.40 -11.89 -6.02
N GLY A 31 -0.21 -11.50 -4.90
CA GLY A 31 -1.63 -11.15 -4.81
C GLY A 31 -2.54 -12.34 -4.52
N ARG A 32 -1.98 -13.50 -4.14
CA ARG A 32 -2.76 -14.70 -3.80
C ARG A 32 -3.36 -14.58 -2.40
N SER A 33 -2.61 -14.00 -1.47
CA SER A 33 -3.09 -13.67 -0.13
C SER A 33 -2.72 -12.24 0.27
N TRP A 34 -3.53 -11.67 1.15
CA TRP A 34 -3.44 -10.28 1.58
C TRP A 34 -3.57 -10.20 3.10
N ARG A 35 -2.74 -9.38 3.73
CA ARG A 35 -2.75 -9.15 5.17
C ARG A 35 -2.85 -7.66 5.46
N THR A 36 -3.76 -7.28 6.33
CA THR A 36 -3.90 -5.89 6.78
C THR A 36 -2.68 -5.45 7.58
N VAL A 37 -2.15 -4.28 7.24
CA VAL A 37 -1.00 -3.64 7.90
C VAL A 37 -1.34 -2.28 8.51
N ASP A 38 -2.43 -1.66 8.05
CA ASP A 38 -2.95 -0.41 8.58
C ASP A 38 -4.47 -0.36 8.37
N THR A 39 -5.19 0.33 9.25
CA THR A 39 -6.66 0.49 9.17
C THR A 39 -7.09 1.90 8.78
N GLY A 40 -6.15 2.77 8.43
CA GLY A 40 -6.39 4.12 7.96
C GLY A 40 -6.96 4.17 6.54
N SER A 41 -7.75 5.21 6.28
CA SER A 41 -8.31 5.48 4.96
C SER A 41 -7.26 6.14 4.06
N TYR A 42 -7.06 5.56 2.88
CA TYR A 42 -6.33 6.17 1.77
C TYR A 42 -7.08 5.94 0.46
N ASP A 43 -7.00 6.91 -0.43
CA ASP A 43 -7.67 6.91 -1.73
C ASP A 43 -6.74 6.43 -2.85
N THR A 44 -5.44 6.67 -2.72
CA THR A 44 -4.43 6.30 -3.72
C THR A 44 -3.10 5.88 -3.07
N VAL A 45 -2.32 5.10 -3.82
CA VAL A 45 -0.98 4.63 -3.45
C VAL A 45 -0.08 4.60 -4.68
N ASP A 46 1.17 4.98 -4.52
CA ASP A 46 2.19 4.85 -5.56
C ASP A 46 3.55 4.47 -4.95
N CYS A 47 4.36 3.77 -5.74
CA CYS A 47 5.71 3.36 -5.38
C CYS A 47 6.72 3.80 -6.44
N THR A 48 7.74 4.54 -6.02
CA THR A 48 8.79 5.10 -6.87
C THR A 48 9.95 4.11 -7.05
N PRO A 49 10.72 4.19 -8.15
CA PRO A 49 11.84 3.28 -8.41
C PRO A 49 12.91 3.23 -7.30
N ASP A 50 13.06 4.30 -6.52
CA ASP A 50 13.99 4.40 -5.38
C ASP A 50 13.46 3.77 -4.08
N ARG A 51 12.39 2.96 -4.16
CA ARG A 51 11.78 2.22 -3.04
C ARG A 51 10.93 3.06 -2.09
N GLY A 52 10.67 4.33 -2.41
CA GLY A 52 9.63 5.10 -1.73
C GLY A 52 8.24 4.57 -2.08
N CYS A 53 7.40 4.29 -1.09
CA CYS A 53 5.97 4.05 -1.32
C CYS A 53 5.16 5.02 -0.47
N TRP A 54 4.19 5.67 -1.10
CA TRP A 54 3.38 6.73 -0.50
C TRP A 54 1.90 6.46 -0.71
N ALA A 55 1.09 6.84 0.28
CA ALA A 55 -0.36 6.80 0.19
C ALA A 55 -0.96 8.15 0.58
N ALA A 56 -2.03 8.55 -0.10
CA ALA A 56 -2.76 9.78 0.19
C ALA A 56 -4.25 9.50 0.39
N GLY A 57 -4.89 10.21 1.31
CA GLY A 57 -6.27 9.94 1.73
C GLY A 57 -7.00 11.13 2.34
N GLU A 58 -8.07 10.84 3.06
CA GLU A 58 -9.00 11.84 3.60
C GLU A 58 -8.30 12.96 4.39
N LYS A 59 -8.87 14.17 4.31
CA LYS A 59 -8.41 15.35 5.08
C LYS A 59 -6.93 15.68 4.87
N GLY A 60 -6.40 15.37 3.68
CA GLY A 60 -4.99 15.62 3.35
C GLY A 60 -4.02 14.66 4.04
N ARG A 61 -4.47 13.48 4.46
CA ARG A 61 -3.60 12.46 5.05
C ARG A 61 -2.57 12.00 4.03
N ILE A 62 -1.32 11.93 4.47
CA ILE A 62 -0.19 11.37 3.71
C ILE A 62 0.48 10.33 4.60
N ALA A 63 0.83 9.18 4.03
CA ALA A 63 1.66 8.18 4.68
C ALA A 63 2.79 7.74 3.77
N ARG A 64 3.91 7.38 4.38
CA ARG A 64 5.03 6.72 3.74
C ARG A 64 5.16 5.33 4.35
N LEU A 65 5.44 4.34 3.51
CA LEU A 65 5.81 3.04 4.00
C LEU A 65 7.23 3.07 4.56
N GLU A 66 7.35 2.72 5.84
CA GLU A 66 8.63 2.55 6.52
C GLU A 66 8.93 1.06 6.69
N GLY A 67 10.13 0.65 6.30
CA GLY A 67 10.66 -0.64 6.71
C GLY A 67 10.97 -0.63 8.20
N ARG A 68 10.84 -1.76 8.88
CA ARG A 68 11.54 -1.91 10.16
C ARG A 68 13.05 -1.92 9.88
N PRO A 69 13.89 -1.29 10.72
CA PRO A 69 15.33 -1.51 10.65
C PRO A 69 15.68 -3.00 10.82
#